data_AF-A0A972PI47-F1
#
_entry.id   AF-A0A972PI47-F1
#
_cell.length_a   1.000
_cell.length_b   1.000
_cell.length_c   1.000
_cell.angle_alpha   90.00
_cell.angle_beta   90.00
_cell.angle_gamma   90.00
#
_symmetry.space_group_name_H-M   'P 1'
#
loop_
_entity.id
_entity.type
_entity.pdbx_description
1 polymer ?
#
loop_
_entity_poly.entity_id
_entity_poly.type
_entity_poly.pdbx_seq_one_letter_code
_entity_poly.pdbx_strand_id
1 'polypeptide(L)'
;MAEILVIPEVLRARLGDDGARELVNLLNQAAKGTKENTIELMVERFERRLAETKTDLIRWMFVFWTGQVVIMIGLLSFFYNLLK
;
A
#
# COMPACT_ATOMS: atom_id res chain seq x y z
N MET A 1 17.59 -10.60 -5.22
CA MET A 1 18.78 -10.37 -6.05
C MET A 1 19.60 -9.31 -5.34
N ALA A 2 20.80 -9.66 -4.85
CA ALA A 2 21.67 -8.72 -4.14
C ALA A 2 22.38 -7.85 -5.19
N GLU A 3 22.20 -6.53 -5.08
CA GLU A 3 22.89 -5.57 -5.92
C GLU A 3 24.35 -5.54 -5.47
N ILE A 4 25.24 -6.15 -6.25
CA ILE A 4 26.68 -6.21 -5.91
C ILE A 4 27.24 -4.81 -6.16
N LEU A 5 27.42 -4.04 -5.09
CA LEU A 5 28.06 -2.74 -5.18
C LEU A 5 29.57 -2.94 -5.41
N VAL A 6 30.03 -2.72 -6.63
CA VAL A 6 31.45 -2.81 -6.99
C VAL A 6 32.16 -1.55 -6.51
N ILE A 7 33.18 -1.70 -5.68
CA ILE A 7 33.99 -0.57 -5.20
C ILE A 7 34.84 -0.04 -6.35
N PRO A 8 34.74 1.25 -6.70
CA PRO A 8 35.62 1.87 -7.68
C PRO A 8 37.10 1.73 -7.27
N GLU A 9 37.98 1.42 -8.22
CA GLU A 9 39.40 1.18 -7.94
C GLU A 9 40.10 2.34 -7.21
N VAL A 10 39.69 3.58 -7.50
CA VAL A 10 40.20 4.79 -6.85
C VAL A 10 39.92 4.79 -5.34
N LEU A 11 38.75 4.32 -4.92
CA LEU A 11 38.38 4.25 -3.51
C LEU A 11 39.09 3.08 -2.81
N ARG A 12 39.23 1.93 -3.48
CA ARG A 12 40.02 0.80 -2.96
C ARG A 12 41.50 1.16 -2.78
N ALA A 13 42.09 1.91 -3.72
CA ALA A 13 43.48 2.37 -3.64
C ALA A 13 43.71 3.37 -2.50
N ARG A 14 42.72 4.18 -2.14
CA ARG A 14 42.81 5.20 -1.07
C ARG A 14 42.45 4.66 0.32
N LEU A 15 41.52 3.70 0.41
CA LEU A 15 41.03 3.13 1.66
C LEU A 15 41.74 1.83 2.07
N GLY A 16 42.53 1.25 1.18
CA GLY A 16 43.06 -0.11 1.35
C GLY A 16 41.97 -1.17 1.18
N ASP A 17 42.37 -2.45 1.07
CA ASP A 17 41.41 -3.54 0.83
C ASP A 17 40.43 -3.71 2.01
N ASP A 18 40.93 -3.57 3.24
CA ASP A 18 40.12 -3.71 4.46
C ASP A 18 39.14 -2.55 4.66
N GLY A 19 39.58 -1.30 4.46
CA GLY A 19 38.71 -0.13 4.57
C GLY A 19 37.63 -0.09 3.49
N ALA A 20 37.96 -0.58 2.30
CA ALA A 20 37.00 -0.73 1.21
C ALA A 20 35.92 -1.77 1.53
N ARG A 21 36.30 -2.92 2.11
CA ARG A 21 35.35 -3.96 2.56
C ARG A 21 34.39 -3.44 3.63
N GLU A 22 34.92 -2.72 4.62
CA GLU A 22 34.08 -2.20 5.71
C GLU A 22 33.09 -1.14 5.22
N LEU A 23 33.50 -0.27 4.30
CA LEU A 23 32.60 0.69 3.66
C LEU A 23 31.45 -0.02 2.91
N VAL A 24 31.74 -1.11 2.19
CA VAL A 24 30.70 -1.90 1.52
C VAL A 24 29.75 -2.54 2.53
N ASN A 25 30.26 -3.04 3.65
CA ASN A 25 29.42 -3.60 4.70
C ASN A 25 28.47 -2.55 5.28
N LEU A 26 28.97 -1.35 5.60
CA LEU A 26 28.15 -0.25 6.11
C LEU A 26 27.12 0.22 5.08
N LEU A 27 27.51 0.34 3.81
CA LEU A 27 26.61 0.79 2.76
C LEU A 27 25.54 -0.25 2.43
N ASN A 28 25.89 -1.55 2.44
CA ASN A 28 24.90 -2.63 2.32
C ASN A 28 23.91 -2.63 3.49
N GLN A 29 24.39 -2.41 4.72
CA GLN A 29 23.52 -2.30 5.90
C GLN A 29 22.59 -1.09 5.79
N ALA A 30 23.11 0.08 5.41
CA ALA A 30 22.32 1.30 5.23
C ALA A 30 21.29 1.18 4.09
N ALA A 31 21.69 0.60 2.96
CA ALA A 31 20.80 0.34 1.83
C ALA A 31 19.68 -0.65 2.20
N LYS A 32 20.03 -1.72 2.93
CA LYS A 32 19.06 -2.70 3.43
C LYS A 32 18.07 -2.08 4.40
N GLY A 33 18.54 -1.35 5.41
CA GLY A 33 17.68 -0.68 6.39
C GLY A 33 16.75 0.37 5.76
N THR A 34 17.26 1.15 4.80
CA THR A 34 16.43 2.14 4.08
C THR A 34 15.34 1.46 3.25
N LYS A 35 15.67 0.35 2.58
CA LYS A 35 14.71 -0.42 1.79
C LYS A 35 13.63 -1.05 2.66
N GLU A 36 14.01 -1.67 3.77
CA GLU A 36 13.07 -2.29 4.71
C GLU A 36 12.10 -1.24 5.29
N ASN A 37 12.63 -0.13 5.81
CA ASN A 37 11.82 0.97 6.34
C ASN A 37 10.88 1.58 5.27
N THR A 38 11.35 1.73 4.04
CA THR A 38 10.53 2.28 2.95
C THR A 38 9.38 1.33 2.59
N ILE A 39 9.64 0.03 2.53
CA ILE A 39 8.61 -0.98 2.24
C ILE A 39 7.57 -1.00 3.37
N GLU A 40 7.99 -0.99 4.62
CA GLU A 40 7.09 -0.98 5.78
C GLU A 40 6.17 0.25 5.77
N LEU A 41 6.73 1.44 5.56
CA LEU A 41 5.95 2.68 5.44
C LEU A 41 4.97 2.67 4.26
N MET A 42 5.35 2.06 3.14
CA MET A 42 4.47 1.92 1.99
C MET A 42 3.31 0.95 2.29
N VAL A 43 3.59 -0.16 2.96
CA VAL A 43 2.57 -1.14 3.38
C VAL A 43 1.58 -0.51 4.35
N GLU A 44 2.06 0.17 5.39
CA GLU A 44 1.20 0.84 6.39
C GLU A 44 0.29 1.88 5.72
N ARG A 45 0.85 2.73 4.84
CA ARG A 45 0.07 3.73 4.09
C ARG A 45 -0.94 3.09 3.15
N PHE A 46 -0.59 1.96 2.53
CA PHE A 46 -1.49 1.23 1.64
C PHE A 46 -2.64 0.60 2.40
N GLU A 47 -2.36 -0.08 3.52
CA GLU A 47 -3.37 -0.68 4.40
C GLU A 47 -4.35 0.37 4.92
N ARG A 48 -3.84 1.52 5.38
CA ARG A 48 -4.67 2.64 5.83
C ARG A 48 -5.58 3.16 4.73
N ARG A 49 -5.05 3.45 3.54
CA ARG A 49 -5.85 3.93 2.40
C ARG A 49 -6.89 2.90 1.95
N LEU A 50 -6.55 1.61 2.02
CA LEU A 50 -7.47 0.53 1.70
C LEU A 50 -8.61 0.44 2.72
N ALA A 51 -8.31 0.57 4.01
CA ALA A 51 -9.32 0.60 5.07
C ALA A 51 -10.25 1.81 4.94
N GLU A 52 -9.72 2.99 4.65
CA GLU A 52 -10.48 4.22 4.37
C GLU A 52 -11.41 4.01 3.16
N THR A 53 -10.88 3.53 2.04
CA THR A 53 -11.66 3.27 0.80
C THR A 53 -12.76 2.22 1.04
N LYS A 54 -12.45 1.12 1.75
CA LYS A 54 -13.44 0.09 2.09
C LYS A 54 -14.57 0.65 2.95
N THR A 55 -14.23 1.50 3.92
CA THR A 55 -15.21 2.13 4.81
C THR A 55 -16.13 3.05 4.04
N ASP A 56 -15.59 3.88 3.15
CA ASP A 56 -16.39 4.76 2.31
C ASP A 56 -17.28 3.97 1.34
N LEU A 57 -16.76 2.90 0.73
CA LEU A 57 -17.55 2.03 -0.12
C LEU A 57 -18.73 1.41 0.64
N ILE A 58 -18.50 0.87 1.84
CA ILE A 58 -19.56 0.29 2.68
C ILE A 58 -20.61 1.37 3.03
N ARG A 59 -20.17 2.57 3.41
CA ARG A 59 -21.08 3.70 3.68
C ARG A 59 -21.96 4.02 2.48
N TRP A 60 -21.38 4.12 1.29
CA TRP A 60 -22.12 4.41 0.06
C TRP A 60 -23.05 3.26 -0.34
N MET A 61 -22.66 2.01 -0.10
CA MET A 61 -23.55 0.86 -0.29
C MET A 61 -24.82 1.01 0.56
N PHE A 62 -24.72 1.38 1.85
CA PHE A 62 -25.91 1.56 2.69
C PHE A 62 -26.84 2.66 2.18
N VAL A 63 -26.31 3.84 1.84
CA VAL A 63 -27.10 4.96 1.29
C VAL A 63 -27.85 4.52 0.04
N PHE A 64 -27.16 3.82 -0.85
CA PHE A 64 -27.75 3.28 -2.06
C PHE A 64 -28.83 2.23 -1.76
N TRP A 65 -28.53 1.23 -0.94
CA TRP A 65 -29.44 0.14 -0.60
C TRP A 65 -30.72 0.65 0.07
N THR A 66 -30.63 1.62 0.99
CA THR A 66 -31.81 2.23 1.60
C THR A 66 -32.69 2.91 0.55
N GLY A 67 -32.09 3.65 -0.39
CA GLY A 67 -32.82 4.25 -1.51
C GLY A 67 -33.51 3.20 -2.39
N GLN A 68 -32.79 2.13 -2.77
CA GLN A 68 -33.34 1.04 -3.57
C GLN A 68 -34.50 0.34 -2.86
N VAL A 69 -34.38 0.03 -1.57
CA VAL A 69 -35.44 -0.64 -0.79
C VAL A 69 -36.71 0.22 -0.73
N VAL A 70 -36.60 1.53 -0.53
CA VAL A 70 -37.74 2.45 -0.55
C VAL A 70 -38.45 2.43 -1.91
N ILE A 71 -37.69 2.48 -3.00
CA ILE A 71 -38.25 2.43 -4.36
C ILE A 71 -38.94 1.07 -4.60
N MET A 72 -38.32 -0.03 -4.20
CA MET A 72 -38.86 -1.38 -4.35
C MET A 72 -40.19 -1.55 -3.59
N ILE A 73 -40.26 -1.06 -2.35
CA ILE A 73 -41.51 -1.07 -1.57
C ILE A 73 -42.58 -0.23 -2.26
N GLY A 74 -42.22 0.95 -2.77
CA GLY A 74 -43.13 1.83 -3.50
C GLY A 74 -43.71 1.17 -4.75
N LEU A 75 -42.85 0.54 -5.57
CA LEU A 75 -43.29 -0.19 -6.76
C LEU A 75 -44.20 -1.36 -6.40
N LEU A 76 -43.83 -2.19 -5.42
CA LEU A 76 -44.66 -3.33 -5.00
C LEU A 76 -46.03 -2.89 -4.50
N SER A 77 -46.09 -1.81 -3.71
CA SER A 77 -47.34 -1.24 -3.21
C SER A 77 -48.20 -0.67 -4.33
N PHE A 78 -47.59 -0.01 -5.31
CA PHE A 78 -48.27 0.49 -6.50
C PHE A 78 -48.87 -0.66 -7.33
N PHE A 79 -48.10 -1.71 -7.58
CA PHE A 79 -48.59 -2.90 -8.30
C PHE A 79 -49.73 -3.60 -7.56
N TYR A 80 -49.65 -3.72 -6.23
CA TYR A 80 -50.74 -4.30 -5.43
C TYR A 80 -52.03 -3.49 -5.57
N ASN A 81 -51.95 -2.16 -5.55
CA ASN A 81 -53.12 -1.28 -5.72
C ASN A 81 -53.67 -1.29 -7.15
N LEU A 82 -52.86 -1.65 -8.15
CA LEU A 82 -53.29 -1.77 -9.55
C LEU A 82 -53.95 -3.12 -9.85
N LEU A 83 -53.56 -4.18 -9.14
CA LEU A 83 -54.07 -5.54 -9.34
C LEU A 83 -55.34 -5.84 -8.51
N LYS A 84 -55.60 -5.03 -7.47
CA LYS A 84 -56.83 -5.07 -6.67
C LYS A 84 -57.93 -4.24 -7.33
#